data_AF-A0A848FH03-F1
#
_entry.id   AF-A0A848FH03-F1
#
_cell.length_a   1.000
_cell.length_b   1.000
_cell.length_c   1.000
_cell.angle_alpha   90.00
_cell.angle_beta   90.00
_cell.angle_gamma   90.00
#
_symmetry.space_group_name_H-M   'P 1'
#
loop_
_entity.id
_entity.type
_entity.pdbx_description
1 polymer ?
#
loop_
_entity_poly.entity_id
_entity_poly.type
_entity_poly.pdbx_seq_one_letter_code
_entity_poly.pdbx_strand_id
1 'polypeptide(L)'
;MGKRSKMIDMAMIQNLELALDQEPPAFLSRLLAFIQDYGIEDMPVLVWQCRPCEEAEIEVLGPPFLDVLPSGAVASTRTEGWCGFRSTHKPVPVFAGLSSAEPAGAPGWASELHTDGHLIAGLWDFSHASPAPGHGHCITGSHAEAFLDFAQFAERVARLVAPQGRFQMTATLVHAANLRFRWSDEIQHPAPRQVLREVLQWRVRSGPVSELRAIGARMANDFRRAYGI
;
A
#
# COMPACT_ATOMS: atom_id res chain seq x y z
N MET A 1 1.21 25.72 19.61
CA MET A 1 1.05 25.17 18.24
C MET A 1 0.47 23.74 18.21
N GLY A 2 -0.31 23.28 19.21
CA GLY A 2 -0.70 21.85 19.33
C GLY A 2 -2.20 21.52 19.34
N LYS A 3 -3.08 22.46 18.97
CA LYS A 3 -4.55 22.24 18.97
C LYS A 3 -5.15 22.02 17.57
N ARG A 4 -4.48 22.44 16.50
CA ARG A 4 -4.96 22.23 15.11
C ARG A 4 -4.64 20.83 14.59
N SER A 5 -3.44 20.31 14.83
CA SER A 5 -3.05 18.96 14.38
C SER A 5 -3.93 17.87 15.01
N LYS A 6 -4.22 17.91 16.33
CA LYS A 6 -5.14 16.96 16.98
C LYS A 6 -6.59 16.96 16.47
N MET A 7 -7.09 18.09 15.95
CA MET A 7 -8.44 18.15 15.37
C MET A 7 -8.48 17.63 13.93
N ILE A 8 -7.36 17.75 13.21
CA ILE A 8 -7.21 17.20 11.85
C ILE A 8 -7.10 15.67 11.93
N ASP A 9 -6.35 15.14 12.90
CA ASP A 9 -6.26 13.69 13.17
C ASP A 9 -7.63 13.06 13.42
N MET A 10 -8.43 13.63 14.32
CA MET A 10 -9.76 13.07 14.64
C MET A 10 -10.74 13.15 13.46
N ALA A 11 -10.73 14.23 12.68
CA ALA A 11 -11.61 14.35 11.52
C ALA A 11 -11.21 13.39 10.39
N MET A 12 -9.91 13.17 10.20
CA MET A 12 -9.38 12.22 9.21
C MET A 12 -9.69 10.78 9.62
N ILE A 13 -9.46 10.41 10.89
CA ILE A 13 -9.82 9.09 11.44
C ILE A 13 -11.33 8.88 11.34
N GLN A 14 -12.15 9.85 11.73
CA GLN A 14 -13.60 9.72 11.66
C GLN A 14 -14.11 9.62 10.21
N ASN A 15 -13.49 10.34 9.27
CA ASN A 15 -13.81 10.22 7.84
C ASN A 15 -13.34 8.87 7.25
N LEU A 16 -12.21 8.34 7.72
CA LEU A 16 -11.74 7.00 7.36
C LEU A 16 -12.68 5.94 7.92
N GLU A 17 -13.03 6.00 9.20
CA GLU A 17 -13.99 5.11 9.85
C GLU A 17 -15.33 5.14 9.12
N LEU A 18 -15.87 6.32 8.80
CA LEU A 18 -17.11 6.48 8.01
C LEU A 18 -16.98 5.93 6.58
N ALA A 19 -15.82 6.09 5.94
CA ALA A 19 -15.57 5.58 4.59
C ALA A 19 -15.29 4.06 4.56
N LEU A 20 -14.85 3.50 5.69
CA LEU A 20 -14.39 2.11 5.85
C LEU A 20 -15.32 1.28 6.75
N ASP A 21 -16.50 1.80 7.09
CA ASP A 21 -17.51 1.24 8.02
C ASP A 21 -18.11 -0.12 7.58
N GLN A 22 -17.58 -0.72 6.51
CA GLN A 22 -17.98 -2.00 5.94
C GLN A 22 -16.82 -3.02 5.88
N GLU A 23 -15.64 -2.65 6.38
CA GLU A 23 -14.42 -3.46 6.34
C GLU A 23 -14.27 -4.33 7.61
N PRO A 24 -13.59 -5.49 7.52
CA PRO A 24 -13.15 -6.20 8.71
C PRO A 24 -12.35 -5.23 9.61
N PRO A 25 -12.70 -5.07 10.90
CA PRO A 25 -12.07 -4.10 11.81
C PRO A 25 -10.54 -4.16 11.82
N ALA A 26 -9.97 -5.34 11.55
CA ALA A 26 -8.53 -5.52 11.48
C ALA A 26 -7.83 -4.79 10.32
N PHE A 27 -8.45 -4.62 9.15
CA PHE A 27 -7.81 -3.85 8.06
C PHE A 27 -7.69 -2.38 8.44
N LEU A 28 -8.80 -1.80 8.91
CA LEU A 28 -8.86 -0.42 9.38
C LEU A 28 -7.85 -0.15 10.50
N SER A 29 -7.82 -0.99 11.54
CA SER A 29 -6.88 -0.80 12.65
C SER A 29 -5.42 -0.84 12.21
N ARG A 30 -5.06 -1.74 11.28
CA ARG A 30 -3.69 -1.80 10.74
C ARG A 30 -3.35 -0.61 9.84
N LEU A 31 -4.32 -0.15 9.04
CA LEU A 31 -4.16 1.03 8.21
C LEU A 31 -3.88 2.27 9.07
N LEU A 32 -4.69 2.49 10.12
CA LEU A 32 -4.53 3.65 10.99
C LEU A 32 -3.20 3.63 11.75
N ALA A 33 -2.82 2.47 12.30
CA ALA A 33 -1.52 2.32 12.95
C ALA A 33 -0.36 2.63 11.99
N PHE A 34 -0.41 2.09 10.77
CA PHE A 34 0.60 2.36 9.75
C PHE A 34 0.66 3.85 9.36
N ILE A 35 -0.47 4.51 9.16
CA ILE A 35 -0.47 5.95 8.83
C ILE A 35 0.16 6.77 9.99
N GLN A 36 -0.18 6.42 11.22
CA GLN A 36 0.31 7.11 12.42
C GLN A 36 1.80 6.88 12.66
N ASP A 37 2.28 5.63 12.54
CA ASP A 37 3.67 5.27 12.82
C ASP A 37 4.65 5.99 11.87
N TYR A 38 4.22 6.29 10.64
CA TYR A 38 5.03 7.00 9.64
C TYR A 38 4.75 8.52 9.60
N GLY A 39 3.76 9.02 10.34
CA GLY A 39 3.40 10.45 10.36
C GLY A 39 2.97 10.99 8.99
N ILE A 40 2.16 10.20 8.27
CA ILE A 40 1.72 10.48 6.88
C ILE A 40 0.22 10.83 6.79
N GLU A 41 -0.38 11.30 7.88
CA GLU A 41 -1.81 11.60 8.00
C GLU A 41 -2.29 12.68 7.03
N ASP A 42 -1.43 13.65 6.70
CA ASP A 42 -1.77 14.87 5.96
C ASP A 42 -1.37 14.82 4.47
N MET A 43 -0.98 13.66 3.95
CA MET A 43 -0.49 13.53 2.56
C MET A 43 -1.10 12.34 1.82
N PRO A 44 -1.14 12.38 0.47
CA PRO A 44 -1.53 11.23 -0.32
C PRO A 44 -0.75 9.99 0.08
N VAL A 45 -1.47 8.91 0.36
CA VAL A 45 -0.87 7.60 0.64
C VAL A 45 -1.71 6.49 0.05
N LEU A 46 -1.06 5.63 -0.72
CA LEU A 46 -1.64 4.38 -1.22
C LEU A 46 -1.11 3.23 -0.37
N VAL A 47 -2.02 2.54 0.33
CA VAL A 47 -1.73 1.42 1.20
C VAL A 47 -2.35 0.15 0.64
N TRP A 48 -1.59 -0.93 0.57
CA TRP A 48 -2.06 -2.27 0.26
C TRP A 48 -1.96 -3.16 1.49
N GLN A 49 -2.94 -4.04 1.65
CA GLN A 49 -3.00 -4.94 2.79
C GLN A 49 -3.34 -6.35 2.33
N CYS A 50 -2.70 -7.35 2.92
CA CYS A 50 -2.98 -8.76 2.73
C CYS A 50 -2.90 -9.47 4.07
N ARG A 51 -3.88 -10.31 4.41
CA ARG A 51 -3.87 -11.08 5.66
C ARG A 51 -4.45 -12.48 5.47
N PRO A 52 -4.07 -13.46 6.30
CA PRO A 52 -4.78 -14.72 6.42
C PRO A 52 -6.27 -14.51 6.75
N CYS A 53 -7.14 -15.35 6.17
CA CYS A 53 -8.55 -15.44 6.55
C CYS A 53 -8.71 -16.09 7.93
N GLU A 54 -7.90 -17.12 8.18
CA GLU A 54 -7.81 -17.83 9.45
C GLU A 54 -6.83 -17.12 10.39
N GLU A 55 -6.96 -17.33 11.70
CA GLU A 55 -5.97 -16.81 12.65
C GLU A 55 -4.60 -17.47 12.41
N ALA A 56 -3.56 -16.66 12.46
CA ALA A 56 -2.17 -17.09 12.35
C ALA A 56 -1.35 -16.37 13.41
N GLU A 57 -0.30 -17.02 13.89
CA GLU A 57 0.73 -16.41 14.73
C GLU A 57 2.09 -16.84 14.18
N ILE A 58 2.93 -15.87 13.85
CA ILE A 58 4.22 -16.09 13.20
C ILE A 58 5.36 -15.40 13.95
N GLU A 59 6.51 -16.09 14.01
CA GLU A 59 7.76 -15.50 14.50
C GLU A 59 8.40 -14.67 13.39
N VAL A 60 8.02 -13.38 13.29
CA VAL A 60 8.47 -12.47 12.22
C VAL A 60 9.98 -12.21 12.19
N LEU A 61 10.69 -12.48 13.30
CA LEU A 61 12.14 -12.36 13.39
C LEU A 61 12.86 -13.64 12.88
N GLY A 62 12.11 -14.65 12.46
CA GLY A 62 12.65 -15.86 11.87
C GLY A 62 13.34 -15.60 10.52
N PRO A 63 14.39 -16.38 10.17
CA PRO A 63 15.15 -16.17 8.94
C PRO A 63 14.33 -16.04 7.65
N PRO A 64 13.27 -16.86 7.41
CA PRO A 64 12.48 -16.74 6.19
C PRO A 64 11.86 -15.36 5.98
N PHE A 65 11.49 -14.68 7.08
CA PHE A 65 10.85 -13.37 7.04
C PHE A 65 11.86 -12.23 6.94
N LEU A 66 13.02 -12.38 7.59
CA LEU A 66 14.16 -11.47 7.42
C LEU A 66 14.68 -11.45 5.97
N ASP A 67 14.55 -12.56 5.25
CA ASP A 67 14.94 -12.65 3.84
C ASP A 67 13.84 -12.16 2.88
N VAL A 68 12.57 -12.47 3.16
CA VAL A 68 11.46 -12.14 2.25
C VAL A 68 11.14 -10.64 2.26
N LEU A 69 11.17 -10.00 3.43
CA LEU A 69 10.75 -8.60 3.58
C LEU A 69 11.60 -7.61 2.78
N PRO A 70 12.95 -7.61 2.86
CA PRO A 70 13.77 -6.69 2.07
C PRO A 70 13.77 -7.04 0.58
N SER A 71 13.52 -8.31 0.23
CA SER A 71 13.54 -8.76 -1.18
C SER A 71 12.26 -8.41 -1.96
N GLY A 72 11.18 -7.96 -1.32
CA GLY A 72 9.95 -7.51 -1.98
C GLY A 72 9.35 -8.55 -2.94
N ALA A 73 8.93 -8.16 -4.13
CA ALA A 73 8.71 -9.12 -5.21
C ALA A 73 10.03 -9.42 -5.96
N VAL A 74 10.44 -10.70 -5.99
CA VAL A 74 11.68 -11.14 -6.70
C VAL A 74 11.60 -10.86 -8.21
N ALA A 75 10.40 -10.87 -8.78
CA ALA A 75 10.18 -10.93 -10.22
C ALA A 75 9.70 -9.61 -10.85
N SER A 76 9.65 -8.48 -10.14
CA SER A 76 9.37 -7.21 -10.80
C SER A 76 10.48 -6.87 -11.79
N THR A 77 10.13 -6.98 -13.07
CA THR A 77 10.82 -6.25 -14.13
C THR A 77 10.82 -4.79 -13.71
N ARG A 78 12.00 -4.19 -13.53
CA ARG A 78 12.09 -2.74 -13.37
C ARG A 78 11.39 -2.12 -14.58
N THR A 79 10.23 -1.56 -14.34
CA THR A 79 9.49 -0.75 -15.30
C THR A 79 9.85 0.70 -15.02
N GLU A 80 9.78 1.54 -16.05
CA GLU A 80 10.17 2.94 -15.91
C GLU A 80 9.33 3.62 -14.80
N GLY A 81 10.01 3.97 -13.71
CA GLY A 81 9.42 4.69 -12.57
C GLY A 81 8.92 3.84 -11.39
N TRP A 82 8.93 2.50 -11.44
CA TRP A 82 8.61 1.65 -10.28
C TRP A 82 9.67 0.57 -10.04
N CYS A 83 10.26 0.57 -8.84
CA CYS A 83 11.37 -0.32 -8.46
C CYS A 83 10.95 -1.50 -7.55
N GLY A 84 9.65 -1.65 -7.30
CA GLY A 84 9.09 -2.64 -6.37
C GLY A 84 9.29 -2.30 -4.89
N PHE A 85 8.62 -3.03 -4.01
CA PHE A 85 8.80 -2.98 -2.55
C PHE A 85 10.11 -3.63 -2.08
N ARG A 86 11.24 -3.29 -2.73
CA ARG A 86 12.57 -3.82 -2.41
C ARG A 86 13.31 -2.84 -1.53
N SER A 87 13.74 -3.27 -0.36
CA SER A 87 14.49 -2.43 0.56
C SER A 87 15.97 -2.83 0.57
N THR A 88 16.84 -1.83 0.49
CA THR A 88 18.26 -1.98 0.82
C THR A 88 18.51 -1.78 2.32
N HIS A 89 17.50 -1.34 3.07
CA HIS A 89 17.58 -1.20 4.52
C HIS A 89 17.44 -2.57 5.18
N LYS A 90 18.07 -2.71 6.35
CA LYS A 90 17.82 -3.86 7.20
C LYS A 90 16.40 -3.77 7.76
N PRO A 91 15.64 -4.87 7.77
CA PRO A 91 14.37 -4.90 8.48
C PRO A 91 14.54 -4.50 9.95
N VAL A 92 13.60 -3.71 10.45
CA VAL A 92 13.60 -3.21 11.84
C VAL A 92 12.34 -3.67 12.57
N PRO A 93 12.45 -4.05 13.86
CA PRO A 93 11.27 -4.35 14.64
C PRO A 93 10.37 -3.11 14.80
N VAL A 94 9.06 -3.33 14.66
CA VAL A 94 8.00 -2.37 15.00
C VAL A 94 7.05 -3.02 16.00
N PHE A 95 6.16 -2.25 16.61
CA PHE A 95 5.30 -2.77 17.70
C PHE A 95 4.56 -4.07 17.33
N ALA A 96 4.01 -4.14 16.11
CA ALA A 96 3.22 -5.26 15.64
C ALA A 96 4.01 -6.33 14.86
N GLY A 97 5.30 -6.11 14.60
CA GLY A 97 6.11 -7.05 13.81
C GLY A 97 7.40 -6.46 13.28
N LEU A 98 7.57 -6.48 11.96
CA LEU A 98 8.82 -6.15 11.28
C LEU A 98 8.57 -5.21 10.10
N SER A 99 9.27 -4.09 10.03
CA SER A 99 9.22 -3.15 8.92
C SER A 99 10.45 -3.24 8.01
N SER A 100 10.28 -2.96 6.73
CA SER A 100 11.35 -2.88 5.73
C SER A 100 12.19 -1.60 5.84
N ALA A 101 11.75 -0.60 6.61
CA ALA A 101 12.46 0.66 6.83
C ALA A 101 12.12 1.23 8.22
N GLU A 102 13.00 2.07 8.78
CA GLU A 102 12.69 2.80 10.01
C GLU A 102 11.62 3.88 9.73
N PRO A 103 10.51 3.94 10.48
CA PRO A 103 9.40 4.85 10.15
C PRO A 103 9.83 6.32 10.03
N ALA A 104 10.68 6.79 10.95
CA ALA A 104 11.18 8.17 10.96
C ALA A 104 12.10 8.52 9.77
N GLY A 105 12.64 7.51 9.06
CA GLY A 105 13.58 7.67 7.95
C GLY A 105 13.11 7.04 6.65
N ALA A 106 11.84 6.64 6.56
CA ALA A 106 11.33 5.90 5.41
C ALA A 106 11.36 6.75 4.13
N PRO A 107 11.81 6.19 2.99
CA PRO A 107 12.10 6.95 1.78
C PRO A 107 10.86 7.25 0.93
N GLY A 108 9.70 7.49 1.56
CA GLY A 108 8.45 7.69 0.83
C GLY A 108 7.61 6.45 0.59
N TRP A 109 8.07 5.29 1.05
CA TRP A 109 7.35 4.02 1.01
C TRP A 109 7.91 3.09 2.09
N ALA A 110 7.10 2.13 2.53
CA ALA A 110 7.54 1.07 3.43
C ALA A 110 6.61 -0.14 3.34
N SER A 111 7.06 -1.27 3.89
CA SER A 111 6.23 -2.45 4.09
C SER A 111 6.46 -3.05 5.46
N GLU A 112 5.42 -3.61 6.06
CA GLU A 112 5.49 -4.27 7.36
C GLU A 112 4.83 -5.64 7.30
N LEU A 113 5.44 -6.60 7.99
CA LEU A 113 4.86 -7.91 8.25
C LEU A 113 4.62 -8.05 9.74
N HIS A 114 3.38 -8.33 10.11
CA HIS A 114 2.94 -8.43 11.49
C HIS A 114 2.91 -9.88 11.99
N THR A 115 2.91 -10.04 13.30
CA THR A 115 2.88 -11.35 13.97
C THR A 115 1.62 -12.16 13.70
N ASP A 116 0.55 -11.52 13.25
CA ASP A 116 -0.69 -12.17 12.80
C ASP A 116 -0.67 -12.59 11.31
N GLY A 117 0.48 -12.45 10.65
CA GLY A 117 0.66 -12.73 9.22
C GLY A 117 0.11 -11.62 8.30
N HIS A 118 -0.33 -10.48 8.84
CA HIS A 118 -0.77 -9.34 8.05
C HIS A 118 0.43 -8.64 7.40
N LEU A 119 0.46 -8.61 6.07
CA LEU A 119 1.38 -7.83 5.27
C LEU A 119 0.72 -6.51 4.87
N ILE A 120 1.36 -5.40 5.17
CA ILE A 120 0.95 -4.05 4.76
C ILE A 120 2.09 -3.39 3.98
N ALA A 121 1.77 -2.62 2.96
CA ALA A 121 2.74 -1.80 2.24
C ALA A 121 2.12 -0.45 1.91
N GLY A 122 2.89 0.63 2.07
CA GLY A 122 2.46 2.00 1.80
C GLY A 122 3.39 2.71 0.83
N LEU A 123 2.83 3.60 0.02
CA LEU A 123 3.52 4.53 -0.87
C LEU A 123 2.93 5.93 -0.70
N TRP A 124 3.76 6.90 -0.33
CA TRP A 124 3.39 8.31 -0.17
C TRP A 124 4.33 9.28 -0.90
N ASP A 125 5.47 8.81 -1.40
CA ASP A 125 6.28 9.57 -2.34
C ASP A 125 5.85 9.33 -3.79
N PHE A 126 5.00 10.24 -4.26
CA PHE A 126 4.52 10.34 -5.65
C PHE A 126 5.39 11.28 -6.52
N SER A 127 6.56 11.71 -6.04
CA SER A 127 7.40 12.73 -6.69
C SER A 127 8.18 12.22 -7.90
N HIS A 128 8.35 10.90 -8.04
CA HIS A 128 9.05 10.27 -9.16
C HIS A 128 8.40 10.54 -10.54
N ALA A 129 7.23 11.17 -10.59
CA ALA A 129 6.56 11.55 -11.83
C ALA A 129 6.98 12.93 -12.40
N SER A 130 7.90 13.70 -11.79
CA SER A 130 8.42 14.93 -12.42
C SER A 130 9.79 15.43 -11.89
N PRO A 131 10.81 15.61 -12.75
CA PRO A 131 12.05 16.30 -12.40
C PRO A 131 11.94 17.84 -12.42
N ALA A 132 10.78 18.41 -12.78
CA ALA A 132 10.59 19.85 -12.86
C ALA A 132 10.11 20.43 -11.50
N PRO A 133 10.78 21.46 -10.94
CA PRO A 133 10.35 22.08 -9.69
C PRO A 133 8.93 22.67 -9.81
N GLY A 134 8.09 22.41 -8.81
CA GLY A 134 6.72 22.94 -8.72
C GLY A 134 5.60 22.00 -9.22
N HIS A 135 5.92 20.78 -9.64
CA HIS A 135 4.91 19.80 -10.04
C HIS A 135 4.55 18.93 -8.82
N GLY A 136 3.32 19.09 -8.30
CA GLY A 136 2.84 18.39 -7.10
C GLY A 136 2.73 16.87 -7.25
N HIS A 137 2.30 16.19 -6.19
CA HIS A 137 2.11 14.73 -6.14
C HIS A 137 1.26 14.24 -7.34
N CYS A 138 1.85 13.38 -8.17
CA CYS A 138 1.21 12.89 -9.39
C CYS A 138 1.18 11.37 -9.41
N ILE A 139 0.09 10.83 -9.95
CA ILE A 139 -0.05 9.41 -10.21
C ILE A 139 0.04 9.14 -11.70
N THR A 140 0.62 8.00 -12.06
CA THR A 140 0.92 7.59 -13.44
C THR A 140 0.41 6.17 -13.69
N GLY A 141 0.42 5.73 -14.94
CA GLY A 141 0.09 4.34 -15.30
C GLY A 141 0.98 3.30 -14.61
N SER A 142 2.24 3.62 -14.31
CA SER A 142 3.18 2.71 -13.63
C SER A 142 2.79 2.40 -12.19
N HIS A 143 1.99 3.24 -11.52
CA HIS A 143 1.47 2.93 -10.19
C HIS A 143 0.52 1.73 -10.17
N ALA A 144 -0.08 1.37 -11.32
CA ALA A 144 -0.83 0.13 -11.45
C ALA A 144 0.06 -1.12 -11.30
N GLU A 145 1.36 -1.01 -11.55
CA GLU A 145 2.33 -2.09 -11.40
C GLU A 145 2.65 -2.37 -9.94
N ALA A 146 2.54 -1.35 -9.07
CA ALA A 146 2.69 -1.50 -7.63
C ALA A 146 1.65 -2.47 -7.03
N PHE A 147 0.42 -2.52 -7.58
CA PHE A 147 -0.59 -3.52 -7.19
C PHE A 147 -0.16 -4.96 -7.54
N LEU A 148 0.48 -5.14 -8.69
CA LEU A 148 0.98 -6.45 -9.13
C LEU A 148 2.20 -6.86 -8.31
N ASP A 149 3.11 -5.91 -8.05
CA ASP A 149 4.28 -6.10 -7.21
C ASP A 149 3.87 -6.49 -5.78
N PHE A 150 2.94 -5.75 -5.17
CA PHE A 150 2.39 -6.09 -3.87
C PHE A 150 1.77 -7.50 -3.86
N ALA A 151 0.99 -7.85 -4.88
CA ALA A 151 0.35 -9.16 -4.92
C ALA A 151 1.34 -10.33 -5.05
N GLN A 152 2.44 -10.14 -5.77
CA GLN A 152 3.54 -11.12 -5.82
C GLN A 152 4.28 -11.20 -4.50
N PHE A 153 4.52 -10.06 -3.85
CA PHE A 153 5.14 -10.00 -2.54
C PHE A 153 4.26 -10.70 -1.48
N ALA A 154 2.97 -10.38 -1.46
CA ALA A 154 1.97 -11.01 -0.62
C ALA A 154 1.88 -12.52 -0.84
N GLU A 155 1.96 -13.00 -2.09
CA GLU A 155 2.01 -14.44 -2.37
C GLU A 155 3.24 -15.11 -1.73
N ARG A 156 4.43 -14.48 -1.81
CA ARG A 156 5.65 -15.03 -1.20
C ARG A 156 5.51 -15.13 0.31
N VAL A 157 5.01 -14.08 0.95
CA VAL A 157 4.77 -14.07 2.40
C VAL A 157 3.70 -15.11 2.76
N ALA A 158 2.60 -15.17 2.02
CA ALA A 158 1.52 -16.13 2.25
C ALA A 158 1.98 -17.59 2.18
N ARG A 159 2.92 -17.90 1.28
CA ARG A 159 3.55 -19.24 1.19
C ARG A 159 4.38 -19.61 2.43
N LEU A 160 4.87 -18.63 3.19
CA LEU A 160 5.59 -18.85 4.45
C LEU A 160 4.64 -18.94 5.64
N VAL A 161 3.56 -18.15 5.63
CA VAL A 161 2.58 -18.09 6.73
C VAL A 161 1.62 -19.28 6.71
N ALA A 162 0.94 -19.50 5.58
CA ALA A 162 -0.06 -20.55 5.42
C ALA A 162 -0.11 -21.02 3.94
N PRO A 163 0.77 -21.94 3.52
CA PRO A 163 0.94 -22.31 2.11
C PRO A 163 -0.34 -22.80 1.40
N GLN A 164 -1.27 -23.39 2.16
CA GLN A 164 -2.57 -23.88 1.67
C GLN A 164 -3.75 -23.03 2.18
N GLY A 165 -3.46 -21.91 2.86
CA GLY A 165 -4.44 -21.04 3.48
C GLY A 165 -5.16 -20.14 2.49
N ARG A 166 -6.18 -19.44 2.99
CA ARG A 166 -6.88 -18.40 2.26
C ARG A 166 -6.45 -17.05 2.81
N PHE A 167 -6.43 -16.07 1.91
CA PHE A 167 -5.99 -14.72 2.23
C PHE A 167 -7.01 -13.72 1.71
N GLN A 168 -7.11 -12.60 2.41
CA GLN A 168 -7.87 -11.43 2.04
C GLN A 168 -6.92 -10.32 1.64
N MET A 169 -7.22 -9.59 0.57
CA MET A 169 -6.41 -8.48 0.07
C MET A 169 -7.29 -7.27 -0.24
N THR A 170 -6.78 -6.09 0.11
CA THR A 170 -7.41 -4.80 -0.14
C THR A 170 -6.36 -3.71 -0.35
N ALA A 171 -6.83 -2.51 -0.71
CA ALA A 171 -6.02 -1.31 -0.78
C ALA A 171 -6.85 -0.08 -0.42
N THR A 172 -6.18 0.96 0.06
CA THR A 172 -6.76 2.25 0.43
C THR A 172 -5.87 3.37 -0.11
N LEU A 173 -6.45 4.31 -0.84
CA LEU A 173 -5.80 5.56 -1.20
C LEU A 173 -6.41 6.69 -0.39
N VAL A 174 -5.63 7.29 0.50
CA VAL A 174 -6.01 8.44 1.31
C VAL A 174 -5.54 9.72 0.62
N HIS A 175 -6.29 10.82 0.80
CA HIS A 175 -6.10 12.10 0.11
C HIS A 175 -6.02 11.95 -1.42
N ALA A 176 -6.85 11.07 -1.98
CA ALA A 176 -6.86 10.72 -3.40
C ALA A 176 -7.18 11.93 -4.30
N ALA A 177 -7.98 12.89 -3.81
CA ALA A 177 -8.31 14.12 -4.53
C ALA A 177 -7.12 15.08 -4.69
N ASN A 178 -6.09 14.94 -3.85
CA ASN A 178 -4.86 15.73 -3.92
C ASN A 178 -3.89 15.22 -5.01
N LEU A 179 -4.15 14.05 -5.60
CA LEU A 179 -3.34 13.48 -6.66
C LEU A 179 -3.83 13.88 -8.04
N ARG A 180 -2.91 14.34 -8.89
CA ARG A 180 -3.17 14.59 -10.31
C ARG A 180 -2.68 13.41 -11.14
N PHE A 181 -3.44 13.02 -12.15
CA PHE A 181 -2.97 12.02 -13.10
C PHE A 181 -2.04 12.66 -14.14
N ARG A 182 -0.91 11.99 -14.43
CA ARG A 182 0.03 12.37 -15.48
C ARG A 182 0.30 11.17 -16.39
N TRP A 183 0.14 11.38 -17.70
CA TRP A 183 0.60 10.42 -18.72
C TRP A 183 2.13 10.44 -18.81
N SER A 184 2.75 9.27 -18.95
CA SER A 184 4.20 9.15 -19.17
C SER A 184 4.61 9.65 -20.56
N ASP A 185 3.68 9.61 -21.53
CA ASP A 185 3.96 9.82 -22.95
C ASP A 185 3.19 11.04 -23.49
N GLU A 186 3.77 11.77 -24.46
CA GLU A 186 3.20 12.97 -25.09
C GLU A 186 1.99 12.71 -26.01
N ILE A 187 1.43 11.49 -26.01
CA ILE A 187 0.30 11.12 -26.86
C ILE A 187 -0.97 11.81 -26.32
N GLN A 188 -1.79 12.35 -27.22
CA GLN A 188 -3.09 12.96 -26.87
C GLN A 188 -4.05 11.90 -26.31
N HIS A 189 -3.97 11.66 -25.01
CA HIS A 189 -4.96 10.91 -24.28
C HIS A 189 -6.15 11.82 -23.94
N PRO A 190 -7.39 11.29 -23.90
CA PRO A 190 -8.50 12.01 -23.30
C PRO A 190 -8.11 12.46 -21.89
N ALA A 191 -8.57 13.64 -21.48
CA ALA A 191 -8.23 14.20 -20.18
C ALA A 191 -8.54 13.17 -19.09
N PRO A 192 -7.56 12.80 -18.25
CA PRO A 192 -7.76 11.80 -17.22
C PRO A 192 -8.86 12.26 -16.25
N ARG A 193 -9.60 11.30 -15.69
CA ARG A 193 -10.68 11.64 -14.76
C ARG A 193 -10.08 12.17 -13.47
N GLN A 194 -10.45 13.39 -13.08
CA GLN A 194 -10.11 13.88 -11.76
C GLN A 194 -10.91 13.11 -10.69
N VAL A 195 -10.21 12.53 -9.73
CA VAL A 195 -10.80 11.92 -8.55
C VAL A 195 -11.25 13.04 -7.61
N LEU A 196 -12.51 13.02 -7.18
CA LEU A 196 -13.09 14.00 -6.27
C LEU A 196 -13.26 13.46 -4.83
N ARG A 197 -13.03 12.16 -4.63
CA ARG A 197 -13.14 11.53 -3.32
C ARG A 197 -11.81 11.68 -2.60
N GLU A 198 -11.86 12.00 -1.31
CA GLU A 198 -10.66 12.00 -0.45
C GLU A 198 -10.12 10.59 -0.23
N VAL A 199 -11.00 9.59 -0.17
CA VAL A 199 -10.60 8.20 0.05
C VAL A 199 -11.13 7.33 -1.10
N LEU A 200 -10.24 6.57 -1.72
CA LEU A 200 -10.61 5.45 -2.58
C LEU A 200 -10.28 4.15 -1.85
N GLN A 201 -11.31 3.35 -1.59
CA GLN A 201 -11.18 2.03 -0.99
C GLN A 201 -11.44 0.95 -2.04
N TRP A 202 -10.54 -0.02 -2.14
CA TRP A 202 -10.78 -1.22 -2.92
C TRP A 202 -11.58 -2.20 -2.07
N ARG A 203 -12.50 -2.93 -2.71
CA ARG A 203 -13.22 -4.01 -2.01
C ARG A 203 -12.23 -5.08 -1.54
N VAL A 204 -12.47 -5.64 -0.36
CA VAL A 204 -11.80 -6.86 0.09
C VAL A 204 -12.09 -8.00 -0.88
N ARG A 205 -11.02 -8.68 -1.29
CA ARG A 205 -11.09 -9.88 -2.13
C ARG A 205 -10.39 -11.01 -1.41
N SER A 206 -11.00 -12.19 -1.44
CA SER A 206 -10.48 -13.36 -0.74
C SER A 206 -10.25 -14.51 -1.71
N GLY A 207 -9.16 -15.25 -1.52
CA GLY A 207 -8.82 -16.41 -2.35
C GLY A 207 -7.69 -17.24 -1.74
N PRO A 208 -7.42 -18.45 -2.26
CA PRO A 208 -6.23 -19.21 -1.90
C PRO A 208 -4.95 -18.46 -2.32
N VAL A 209 -3.79 -18.85 -1.75
CA VAL A 209 -2.47 -18.27 -2.07
C VAL A 209 -2.22 -18.16 -3.58
N SER A 210 -2.59 -19.19 -4.36
CA SER A 210 -2.41 -19.24 -5.81
C SER A 210 -3.20 -18.17 -6.58
N GLU A 211 -4.21 -17.55 -5.98
CA GLU A 211 -5.04 -16.53 -6.61
C GLU A 211 -4.63 -15.09 -6.29
N LEU A 212 -3.66 -14.88 -5.39
CA LEU A 212 -3.30 -13.54 -4.93
C LEU A 212 -2.84 -12.62 -6.07
N ARG A 213 -2.08 -13.15 -7.03
CA ARG A 213 -1.70 -12.39 -8.24
C ARG A 213 -2.91 -11.95 -9.07
N ALA A 214 -3.90 -12.82 -9.24
CA ALA A 214 -5.12 -12.51 -9.98
C ALA A 214 -5.97 -11.47 -9.24
N ILE A 215 -5.98 -11.51 -7.90
CA ILE A 215 -6.60 -10.47 -7.06
C ILE A 215 -5.91 -9.13 -7.29
N GLY A 216 -4.58 -9.07 -7.21
CA GLY A 216 -3.78 -7.87 -7.48
C GLY A 216 -4.03 -7.29 -8.88
N ALA A 217 -4.08 -8.14 -9.91
CA ALA A 217 -4.38 -7.71 -11.28
C ALA A 217 -5.77 -7.07 -11.41
N ARG A 218 -6.78 -7.60 -10.71
CA ARG A 218 -8.11 -6.98 -10.66
C ARG A 218 -8.09 -5.64 -9.92
N MET A 219 -7.29 -5.49 -8.86
CA MET A 219 -7.14 -4.23 -8.14
C MET A 219 -6.43 -3.17 -9.01
N ALA A 220 -5.39 -3.57 -9.75
CA ALA A 220 -4.71 -2.73 -10.73
C ALA A 220 -5.66 -2.22 -11.83
N ASN A 221 -6.59 -3.06 -12.30
CA ASN A 221 -7.61 -2.64 -13.28
C ASN A 221 -8.64 -1.68 -12.68
N ASP A 222 -9.03 -1.88 -11.42
CA ASP A 222 -9.89 -0.91 -10.72
C ASP A 222 -9.20 0.45 -10.56
N PHE A 223 -7.89 0.42 -10.28
CA PHE A 223 -7.05 1.61 -10.21
C PHE A 223 -7.02 2.37 -11.54
N ARG A 224 -6.72 1.67 -12.64
CA ARG A 224 -6.74 2.26 -14.00
C ARG A 224 -8.10 2.90 -14.31
N ARG A 225 -9.20 2.18 -14.02
CA ARG A 225 -10.57 2.70 -14.20
C ARG A 225 -10.86 3.95 -13.34
N ALA A 226 -10.31 4.04 -12.13
CA ALA A 226 -10.53 5.20 -11.25
C ALA A 226 -9.97 6.50 -11.87
N TYR A 227 -8.85 6.39 -12.58
CA TYR A 227 -8.16 7.52 -13.22
C TYR A 227 -8.42 7.66 -14.73
N GLY A 228 -9.16 6.73 -15.34
CA GLY A 228 -9.49 6.74 -16.77
C GLY A 228 -8.34 6.29 -17.68
N ILE A 229 -7.52 5.36 -17.19
CA ILE A 229 -6.36 4.75 -17.86
C ILE A 229 -6.78 3.40 -18.48
#